data_AF-A0A1B9NE91-F1
#
_entry.id   AF-A0A1B9NE91-F1
#
_cell.length_a   1.000
_cell.length_b   1.000
_cell.length_c   1.000
_cell.angle_alpha   90.00
_cell.angle_beta   90.00
_cell.angle_gamma   90.00
#
_symmetry.space_group_name_H-M   'P 1'
#
loop_
_entity.id
_entity.type
_entity.pdbx_description
1 polymer ?
#
loop_
_entity_poly.entity_id
_entity_poly.type
_entity_poly.pdbx_seq_one_letter_code
_entity_poly.pdbx_strand_id
1 'polypeptide(L)'
;MQYCYSCHCWWIYILNFFKNNFVQAFSLILFVPSKVLLMSLLLLSYSLESQALTATTINAIRGSAPYLTFDDGVTKVTKTEDLLGIKLSDGRIFTPQSNSSSLTNPIELPVVGQSFIDINLMVPASFNSVNFSELVALGNWGDDDGDGQRSNEVTATGNISLKITDKYGQGVSRSDTLNICKAPYKLSIATTDGSLTTRYGVPNTSTFTGGEVEYYITPKSTVVICFARPNMAQRSGEGIFAGPVEIWDSDKGFLTQSFLSSQYKRNFPTTGADGLYFDLEISGSDQALTWPSVTHEGITATMSNVTSTSVRVTLTGPQAKGRYPSSQITKPNLPHTFVLEGRDSSDNVVVKYGFELQKWFASSLMEDVYSKQESLCHRIGYRMPHVRDLTNSVCSGIGSGTYCQGAVGAIPSSSNNRYQRQIGAGLLTEWGNLHNYRGAFEEGEYWTSDELHVENQVFTVYTWHGSVQNSDTTTRLNLIACVYP
;
A
#
# COMPACT_ATOMS: atom_id res chain seq x y z
N MET A 1 -30.43 -57.90 -16.10
CA MET A 1 -29.87 -57.85 -17.48
C MET A 1 -28.35 -57.81 -17.29
N GLN A 2 -27.56 -58.89 -17.33
CA GLN A 2 -27.38 -59.93 -18.38
C GLN A 2 -27.18 -59.24 -19.74
N TYR A 3 -26.06 -59.32 -20.48
CA TYR A 3 -24.92 -60.25 -20.60
C TYR A 3 -23.68 -59.46 -21.16
N CYS A 4 -22.39 -59.71 -20.83
CA CYS A 4 -21.45 -60.78 -21.28
C CYS A 4 -21.15 -60.70 -22.80
N TYR A 5 -19.95 -60.81 -23.41
CA TYR A 5 -18.66 -61.54 -23.26
C TYR A 5 -17.56 -60.75 -24.03
N SER A 6 -16.21 -60.91 -23.95
CA SER A 6 -15.31 -62.09 -24.00
C SER A 6 -13.88 -61.59 -23.67
N CYS A 7 -13.16 -62.08 -22.65
CA CYS A 7 -12.32 -63.29 -22.55
C CYS A 7 -11.08 -63.34 -23.48
N HIS A 8 -9.86 -63.22 -22.90
CA HIS A 8 -8.84 -64.29 -22.95
C HIS A 8 -7.69 -64.12 -21.93
N CYS A 9 -7.39 -65.23 -21.24
CA CYS A 9 -6.26 -65.51 -20.33
C CYS A 9 -4.90 -65.49 -21.10
N TRP A 10 -3.74 -65.40 -20.45
CA TRP A 10 -3.01 -66.53 -19.83
C TRP A 10 -2.04 -66.06 -18.71
N TRP A 11 -1.99 -66.86 -17.64
CA TRP A 11 -0.95 -66.90 -16.59
C TRP A 11 0.39 -67.48 -17.12
N ILE A 12 1.52 -67.15 -16.48
CA ILE A 12 2.28 -68.06 -15.57
C ILE A 12 3.64 -67.41 -15.14
N TYR A 13 3.82 -67.40 -13.82
CA TYR A 13 5.01 -67.37 -12.94
C TYR A 13 6.44 -67.51 -13.48
N ILE A 14 7.39 -66.84 -12.79
CA ILE A 14 8.64 -67.37 -12.15
C ILE A 14 9.44 -66.16 -11.58
N LEU A 15 10.17 -66.18 -10.46
CA LEU A 15 10.10 -66.82 -9.15
C LEU A 15 11.21 -66.11 -8.32
N ASN A 16 10.90 -65.70 -7.10
CA ASN A 16 11.85 -65.24 -6.08
C ASN A 16 12.84 -66.36 -5.72
N PHE A 17 14.12 -66.02 -5.58
CA PHE A 17 15.14 -66.81 -4.89
C PHE A 17 16.10 -65.79 -4.25
N PHE A 18 16.43 -65.82 -2.95
CA PHE A 18 16.93 -66.94 -2.18
C PHE A 18 16.64 -66.80 -0.69
N LYS A 19 16.19 -67.88 -0.04
CA LYS A 19 16.44 -68.12 1.38
C LYS A 19 16.55 -69.63 1.65
N ASN A 20 17.61 -69.98 2.37
CA ASN A 20 17.82 -71.17 3.22
C ASN A 20 18.25 -72.53 2.62
N ASN A 21 19.44 -72.92 3.10
CA ASN A 21 19.76 -74.13 3.88
C ASN A 21 20.08 -75.48 3.21
N PHE A 22 21.29 -75.94 3.57
CA PHE A 22 21.66 -77.26 4.09
C PHE A 22 21.59 -78.50 3.17
N VAL A 23 22.81 -79.03 2.94
CA VAL A 23 23.20 -80.46 2.93
C VAL A 23 22.69 -81.31 1.77
N GLN A 24 23.61 -81.64 0.86
CA GLN A 24 24.04 -83.04 0.68
C GLN A 24 25.36 -83.12 -0.08
N ALA A 25 26.26 -83.93 0.45
CA ALA A 25 27.60 -84.19 -0.04
C ALA A 25 27.57 -85.00 -1.34
N PHE A 26 28.45 -84.66 -2.28
CA PHE A 26 29.03 -85.63 -3.20
C PHE A 26 30.54 -85.41 -3.31
N SER A 27 31.24 -86.50 -2.99
CA SER A 27 32.68 -86.71 -3.01
C SER A 27 33.34 -86.24 -4.31
N LEU A 28 34.35 -85.37 -4.21
CA LEU A 28 35.50 -85.43 -5.09
C LEU A 28 36.78 -85.30 -4.25
N ILE A 29 37.42 -86.44 -4.04
CA ILE A 29 38.79 -86.56 -3.54
C ILE A 29 39.70 -85.90 -4.57
N LEU A 30 40.39 -84.83 -4.18
CA LEU A 30 41.60 -84.38 -4.88
C LEU A 30 42.62 -83.87 -3.86
N PHE A 31 43.71 -84.62 -3.81
CA PHE A 31 44.89 -84.43 -2.99
C PHE A 31 45.45 -83.01 -3.14
N VAL A 32 45.43 -82.22 -2.06
CA VAL A 32 46.20 -80.97 -1.97
C VAL A 32 47.32 -81.19 -0.95
N PRO A 33 48.60 -80.97 -1.31
CA PRO A 33 49.73 -81.27 -0.44
C PRO A 33 49.80 -80.31 0.74
N SER A 34 50.19 -80.86 1.89
CA SER A 34 50.29 -80.26 3.25
C SER A 34 51.15 -78.98 3.39
N LYS A 35 51.59 -78.34 2.31
CA LYS A 35 52.40 -77.11 2.35
C LYS A 35 51.66 -75.84 1.90
N VAL A 36 50.45 -75.94 1.33
CA VAL A 36 49.69 -74.76 0.85
C VAL A 36 48.70 -74.22 1.89
N LEU A 37 48.31 -75.03 2.87
CA LEU A 37 47.42 -74.59 3.96
C LEU A 37 48.10 -73.64 4.96
N LEU A 38 49.44 -73.70 5.09
CA LEU A 38 50.19 -72.87 6.05
C LEU A 38 50.45 -71.45 5.52
N MET A 39 50.57 -71.27 4.20
CA MET A 39 50.73 -69.94 3.58
C MET A 39 49.44 -69.12 3.59
N SER A 40 48.28 -69.80 3.64
CA SER A 40 46.98 -69.14 3.66
C SER A 40 46.63 -68.59 5.05
N LEU A 41 47.11 -69.21 6.15
CA LEU A 41 46.91 -68.70 7.51
C LEU A 41 47.88 -67.56 7.89
N LEU A 42 49.02 -67.41 7.19
CA LEU A 42 50.00 -66.33 7.42
C LEU A 42 49.64 -65.00 6.72
N LEU A 43 48.62 -65.00 5.85
CA LEU A 43 48.11 -63.79 5.20
C LEU A 43 46.85 -63.22 5.87
N LEU A 44 46.30 -63.89 6.88
CA LEU A 44 45.09 -63.46 7.62
C LEU A 44 45.38 -62.56 8.84
N SER A 45 46.65 -62.27 9.12
CA SER A 45 47.06 -61.36 10.21
C SER A 45 47.39 -59.94 9.74
N TYR A 46 47.12 -59.58 8.48
CA TYR A 46 47.09 -58.18 8.10
C TYR A 46 45.68 -57.65 8.33
N SER A 47 45.43 -57.12 9.52
CA SER A 47 44.38 -56.13 9.66
C SER A 47 44.78 -54.97 8.73
N LEU A 48 43.99 -54.76 7.69
CA LEU A 48 43.89 -53.45 7.07
C LEU A 48 43.12 -52.57 8.06
N GLU A 49 43.71 -52.33 9.23
CA GLU A 49 43.42 -51.09 9.94
C GLU A 49 43.78 -50.00 8.94
N SER A 50 42.75 -49.28 8.50
CA SER A 50 42.88 -48.02 7.79
C SER A 50 44.02 -47.23 8.41
N GLN A 51 45.18 -47.24 7.75
CA GLN A 51 46.28 -46.34 8.03
C GLN A 51 45.76 -44.95 7.70
N ALA A 52 45.08 -44.32 8.66
CA ALA A 52 44.77 -42.90 8.56
C ALA A 52 46.12 -42.19 8.44
N LEU A 53 46.33 -41.48 7.32
CA LEU A 53 47.47 -40.61 7.15
C LEU A 53 47.45 -39.58 8.30
N THR A 54 48.27 -39.81 9.32
CA THR A 54 48.61 -38.77 10.29
C THR A 54 49.71 -37.91 9.67
N ALA A 55 49.31 -37.01 8.78
CA ALA A 55 50.18 -35.95 8.33
C ALA A 55 50.29 -34.89 9.44
N THR A 56 51.39 -34.93 10.20
CA THR A 56 51.72 -33.84 11.14
C THR A 56 52.38 -32.71 10.35
N THR A 57 51.62 -31.68 10.03
CA THR A 57 52.17 -30.45 9.44
C THR A 57 52.78 -29.58 10.55
N ILE A 58 53.95 -28.99 10.30
CA ILE A 58 54.63 -28.09 11.25
C ILE A 58 53.80 -26.81 11.50
N ASN A 59 52.96 -26.44 10.52
CA ASN A 59 52.02 -25.33 10.61
C ASN A 59 50.60 -25.88 10.68
N ALA A 60 49.70 -25.18 11.39
CA ALA A 60 48.27 -25.47 11.30
C ALA A 60 47.82 -25.42 9.82
N ILE A 61 47.04 -26.42 9.40
CA ILE A 61 46.38 -26.40 8.10
C ILE A 61 45.51 -25.14 8.08
N ARG A 62 45.72 -24.26 7.09
CA ARG A 62 44.93 -23.03 6.95
C ARG A 62 43.58 -23.38 6.34
N GLY A 63 42.57 -23.45 7.19
CA GLY A 63 41.18 -23.61 6.79
C GLY A 63 40.47 -22.28 6.53
N SER A 64 39.17 -22.34 6.31
CA SER A 64 38.27 -21.19 6.22
C SER A 64 37.36 -21.11 7.44
N ALA A 65 36.84 -19.92 7.74
CA ALA A 65 35.81 -19.78 8.77
C ALA A 65 34.44 -20.10 8.17
N PRO A 66 33.51 -20.69 8.94
CA PRO A 66 32.15 -20.89 8.45
C PRO A 66 31.48 -19.53 8.26
N TYR A 67 30.61 -19.41 7.25
CA TYR A 67 29.91 -18.17 6.90
C TYR A 67 28.42 -18.41 6.70
N LEU A 68 27.64 -17.35 6.83
CA LEU A 68 26.23 -17.35 6.45
C LEU A 68 26.11 -17.00 4.96
N THR A 69 25.04 -17.44 4.31
CA THR A 69 24.77 -17.11 2.91
C THR A 69 23.26 -17.15 2.65
N PHE A 70 22.76 -16.33 1.74
CA PHE A 70 21.35 -16.25 1.37
C PHE A 70 21.12 -16.55 -0.13
N ASP A 71 22.17 -16.88 -0.86
CA ASP A 71 22.19 -17.13 -2.30
C ASP A 71 23.08 -18.34 -2.63
N ASP A 72 22.90 -19.43 -1.87
CA ASP A 72 23.56 -20.73 -2.06
C ASP A 72 25.10 -20.64 -2.13
N GLY A 73 25.70 -19.78 -1.30
CA GLY A 73 27.15 -19.63 -1.17
C GLY A 73 27.78 -18.62 -2.13
N VAL A 74 27.00 -17.95 -3.00
CA VAL A 74 27.51 -16.92 -3.92
C VAL A 74 28.01 -15.69 -3.15
N THR A 75 27.26 -15.26 -2.14
CA THR A 75 27.61 -14.17 -1.23
C THR A 75 27.94 -14.76 0.14
N LYS A 76 29.17 -14.53 0.60
CA LYS A 76 29.66 -14.98 1.91
C LYS A 76 29.49 -13.86 2.93
N VAL A 77 28.60 -14.08 3.89
CA VAL A 77 28.36 -13.17 5.00
C VAL A 77 29.30 -13.54 6.13
N THR A 78 30.41 -12.80 6.23
CA THR A 78 31.49 -13.06 7.19
C THR A 78 31.55 -12.02 8.31
N LYS A 79 30.80 -10.92 8.18
CA LYS A 79 30.79 -9.81 9.13
C LYS A 79 29.37 -9.26 9.33
N THR A 80 29.18 -8.54 10.43
CA THR A 80 27.93 -7.84 10.76
C THR A 80 27.46 -6.88 9.66
N GLU A 81 28.39 -6.20 8.99
CA GLU A 81 28.08 -5.25 7.90
C GLU A 81 27.36 -5.92 6.72
N ASP A 82 27.71 -7.17 6.43
CA ASP A 82 27.13 -7.97 5.36
C ASP A 82 25.76 -8.55 5.78
N LEU A 83 25.58 -8.88 7.07
CA LEU A 83 24.29 -9.31 7.63
C LEU A 83 23.21 -8.24 7.51
N LEU A 84 23.61 -7.00 7.77
CA LEU A 84 22.73 -5.83 7.74
C LEU A 84 22.58 -5.24 6.33
N GLY A 85 23.32 -5.76 5.35
CA GLY A 85 23.31 -5.27 3.98
C GLY A 85 22.06 -5.67 3.19
N ILE A 86 21.77 -4.86 2.17
CA ILE A 86 20.73 -5.14 1.17
C ILE A 86 21.34 -5.17 -0.23
N LYS A 87 20.80 -6.01 -1.10
CA LYS A 87 21.14 -6.08 -2.52
C LYS A 87 19.88 -5.96 -3.36
N LEU A 88 19.86 -4.99 -4.26
CA LEU A 88 18.75 -4.76 -5.18
C LEU A 88 18.82 -5.71 -6.38
N SER A 89 17.71 -5.82 -7.11
CA SER A 89 17.59 -6.64 -8.32
C SER A 89 18.54 -6.26 -9.46
N ASP A 90 19.04 -5.02 -9.49
CA ASP A 90 20.06 -4.55 -10.45
C ASP A 90 21.51 -4.81 -9.99
N GLY A 91 21.68 -5.45 -8.84
CA GLY A 91 22.98 -5.82 -8.28
C GLY A 91 23.63 -4.73 -7.42
N ARG A 92 23.03 -3.54 -7.26
CA ARG A 92 23.52 -2.54 -6.29
C ARG A 92 23.46 -3.11 -4.87
N ILE A 93 24.54 -2.94 -4.11
CA ILE A 93 24.66 -3.40 -2.72
C ILE A 93 24.79 -2.18 -1.81
N PHE A 94 24.04 -2.17 -0.72
CA PHE A 94 24.10 -1.13 0.31
C PHE A 94 24.33 -1.78 1.68
N THR A 95 25.38 -1.36 2.35
CA THR A 95 25.76 -1.77 3.71
C THR A 95 25.57 -0.59 4.68
N PRO A 96 25.62 -0.80 6.00
CA PRO A 96 25.58 0.31 6.96
C PRO A 96 26.58 1.44 6.67
N GLN A 97 27.75 1.12 6.11
CA GLN A 97 28.79 2.11 5.80
C GLN A 97 28.58 2.85 4.48
N SER A 98 27.88 2.23 3.52
CA SER A 98 27.63 2.81 2.19
C SER A 98 26.23 3.40 2.03
N ASN A 99 25.38 3.25 3.06
CA ASN A 99 24.03 3.78 3.09
C ASN A 99 24.03 5.30 3.34
N SER A 100 23.68 6.07 2.32
CA SER A 100 23.43 7.52 2.40
C SER A 100 21.95 7.88 2.29
N SER A 101 21.06 6.90 2.43
CA SER A 101 19.63 7.09 2.23
C SER A 101 18.99 7.89 3.37
N SER A 102 17.96 8.66 3.02
CA SER A 102 17.18 9.45 3.97
C SER A 102 15.74 9.61 3.49
N LEU A 103 14.88 10.22 4.31
CA LEU A 103 13.52 10.59 3.92
C LEU A 103 13.46 11.48 2.66
N THR A 104 14.49 12.30 2.43
CA THR A 104 14.54 13.22 1.27
C THR A 104 15.40 12.69 0.13
N ASN A 105 16.18 11.63 0.38
CA ASN A 105 17.03 10.97 -0.61
C ASN A 105 16.93 9.45 -0.46
N PRO A 106 15.77 8.84 -0.79
CA PRO A 106 15.59 7.39 -0.68
C PRO A 106 16.30 6.64 -1.82
N ILE A 107 16.59 5.37 -1.58
CA ILE A 107 17.07 4.42 -2.58
C ILE A 107 15.90 4.04 -3.49
N GLU A 108 15.99 4.38 -4.77
CA GLU A 108 15.00 4.00 -5.77
C GLU A 108 15.18 2.52 -6.19
N LEU A 109 14.09 1.76 -6.15
CA LEU A 109 14.05 0.40 -6.68
C LEU A 109 14.28 0.40 -8.20
N PRO A 110 14.96 -0.63 -8.75
CA PRO A 110 15.35 -0.60 -10.16
C PRO A 110 14.20 -0.77 -11.15
N VAL A 111 13.16 -1.55 -10.79
CA VAL A 111 12.08 -1.94 -11.71
C VAL A 111 10.70 -1.54 -11.17
N VAL A 112 9.82 -1.14 -12.08
CA VAL A 112 8.42 -0.79 -11.78
C VAL A 112 7.67 -2.01 -11.24
N GLY A 113 6.88 -1.81 -10.19
CA GLY A 113 6.03 -2.85 -9.60
C GLY A 113 6.73 -3.77 -8.60
N GLN A 114 8.01 -3.51 -8.29
CA GLN A 114 8.74 -4.28 -7.27
C GLN A 114 8.24 -4.05 -5.85
N SER A 115 8.51 -5.04 -5.02
CA SER A 115 8.21 -5.10 -3.59
C SER A 115 9.48 -5.34 -2.77
N PHE A 116 9.34 -5.44 -1.45
CA PHE A 116 10.45 -5.80 -0.57
C PHE A 116 10.87 -7.28 -0.67
N ILE A 117 10.13 -8.11 -1.41
CA ILE A 117 10.58 -9.46 -1.75
C ILE A 117 11.72 -9.44 -2.78
N ASP A 118 11.78 -8.39 -3.61
CA ASP A 118 12.78 -8.21 -4.67
C ASP A 118 14.09 -7.60 -4.15
N ILE A 119 14.16 -7.33 -2.84
CA ILE A 119 15.36 -6.90 -2.14
C ILE A 119 15.95 -8.12 -1.43
N ASN A 120 17.16 -8.49 -1.85
CA ASN A 120 17.91 -9.58 -1.23
C ASN A 120 18.51 -9.10 0.09
N LEU A 121 18.23 -9.84 1.16
CA LEU A 121 18.69 -9.60 2.53
C LEU A 121 18.66 -10.92 3.31
N MET A 122 19.39 -11.00 4.42
CA MET A 122 19.61 -12.26 5.14
C MET A 122 18.33 -12.84 5.79
N VAL A 123 17.38 -11.99 6.20
CA VAL A 123 16.06 -12.46 6.65
C VAL A 123 15.30 -13.05 5.46
N PRO A 124 14.91 -14.34 5.49
CA PRO A 124 14.20 -14.95 4.37
C PRO A 124 12.82 -14.32 4.14
N ALA A 125 12.31 -14.39 2.91
CA ALA A 125 11.10 -13.67 2.47
C ALA A 125 9.84 -13.89 3.33
N SER A 126 9.70 -15.07 3.95
CA SER A 126 8.54 -15.44 4.76
C SER A 126 8.65 -15.04 6.24
N PHE A 127 9.74 -14.40 6.66
CA PHE A 127 10.04 -14.10 8.06
C PHE A 127 10.27 -12.61 8.26
N ASN A 128 9.87 -12.11 9.44
CA ASN A 128 10.26 -10.80 9.94
C ASN A 128 11.32 -10.89 11.05
N SER A 129 11.59 -12.09 11.57
CA SER A 129 12.67 -12.39 12.51
C SER A 129 13.05 -13.85 12.37
N VAL A 130 14.33 -14.16 12.45
CA VAL A 130 14.85 -15.52 12.31
C VAL A 130 16.12 -15.70 13.14
N ASN A 131 16.21 -16.83 13.83
CA ASN A 131 17.42 -17.19 14.57
C ASN A 131 18.49 -17.73 13.62
N PHE A 132 19.77 -17.51 13.90
CA PHE A 132 20.84 -18.05 13.05
C PHE A 132 20.83 -19.58 12.99
N SER A 133 20.40 -20.26 14.05
CA SER A 133 20.21 -21.72 14.06
C SER A 133 19.15 -22.18 13.05
N GLU A 134 18.11 -21.38 12.82
CA GLU A 134 17.08 -21.66 11.83
C GLU A 134 17.60 -21.40 10.41
N LEU A 135 18.43 -20.37 10.22
CA LEU A 135 19.14 -20.14 8.96
C LEU A 135 20.04 -21.34 8.60
N VAL A 136 20.80 -21.86 9.58
CA VAL A 136 21.61 -23.08 9.41
C VAL A 136 20.75 -24.28 9.04
N ALA A 137 19.61 -24.47 9.70
CA ALA A 137 18.67 -25.56 9.40
C ALA A 137 18.05 -25.46 7.99
N LEU A 138 17.91 -24.25 7.46
CA LEU A 138 17.48 -23.97 6.09
C LEU A 138 18.60 -24.12 5.05
N GLY A 139 19.84 -24.39 5.46
CA GLY A 139 20.99 -24.50 4.57
C GLY A 139 21.65 -23.15 4.20
N ASN A 140 21.30 -22.06 4.88
CA ASN A 140 21.82 -20.71 4.63
C ASN A 140 23.20 -20.46 5.27
N TRP A 141 24.11 -21.43 5.13
CA TRP A 141 25.48 -21.36 5.65
C TRP A 141 26.43 -22.20 4.80
N GLY A 142 27.73 -21.96 4.92
CA GLY A 142 28.75 -22.72 4.23
C GLY A 142 30.12 -22.63 4.89
N ASP A 143 31.01 -23.49 4.43
CA ASP A 143 32.42 -23.56 4.84
C ASP A 143 33.22 -24.11 3.65
N ASP A 144 34.29 -23.42 3.24
CA ASP A 144 34.96 -23.70 1.96
C ASP A 144 35.83 -24.97 1.99
N ASP A 145 36.32 -25.34 3.18
CA ASP A 145 37.10 -26.55 3.42
C ASP A 145 36.25 -27.74 3.87
N GLY A 146 34.93 -27.54 3.97
CA GLY A 146 33.95 -28.61 4.13
C GLY A 146 33.79 -29.09 5.57
N ASP A 147 34.06 -28.23 6.56
CA ASP A 147 33.75 -28.50 7.96
C ASP A 147 32.24 -28.43 8.21
N GLY A 148 31.75 -29.19 9.20
CA GLY A 148 30.34 -29.13 9.65
C GLY A 148 29.32 -29.87 8.77
N GLN A 149 29.75 -30.75 7.88
CA GLN A 149 28.86 -31.46 6.93
C GLN A 149 28.00 -32.56 7.57
N ARG A 150 28.29 -32.97 8.82
CA ARG A 150 27.47 -33.96 9.52
C ARG A 150 26.47 -33.30 10.45
N SER A 151 25.40 -34.03 10.75
CA SER A 151 24.37 -33.57 11.68
C SER A 151 24.97 -33.20 13.05
N ASN A 152 24.54 -32.05 13.58
CA ASN A 152 24.99 -31.49 14.87
C ASN A 152 26.47 -31.08 14.94
N GLU A 153 27.12 -30.80 13.80
CA GLU A 153 28.48 -30.27 13.78
C GLU A 153 28.55 -28.75 13.62
N VAL A 154 27.39 -28.08 13.52
CA VAL A 154 27.27 -26.63 13.38
C VAL A 154 26.36 -26.09 14.47
N THR A 155 26.84 -25.07 15.17
CA THR A 155 26.06 -24.33 16.16
C THR A 155 26.01 -22.87 15.75
N ALA A 156 24.83 -22.28 15.82
CA ALA A 156 24.65 -20.86 15.56
C ALA A 156 23.85 -20.18 16.66
N THR A 157 24.31 -19.00 17.07
CA THR A 157 23.69 -18.15 18.09
C THR A 157 23.44 -16.76 17.55
N GLY A 158 22.37 -16.13 17.99
CA GLY A 158 21.95 -14.80 17.53
C GLY A 158 20.68 -14.83 16.68
N ASN A 159 20.15 -13.65 16.43
CA ASN A 159 18.91 -13.44 15.68
C ASN A 159 19.04 -12.19 14.82
N ILE A 160 18.40 -12.22 13.65
CA ILE A 160 18.22 -11.07 12.78
C ILE A 160 16.72 -10.81 12.56
N SER A 161 16.33 -9.53 12.56
CA SER A 161 14.95 -9.09 12.37
C SER A 161 14.83 -7.95 11.38
N LEU A 162 13.62 -7.81 10.84
CA LEU A 162 13.21 -6.88 9.82
C LEU A 162 11.93 -6.19 10.24
N LYS A 163 11.89 -4.86 10.10
CA LYS A 163 10.66 -4.07 10.23
C LYS A 163 10.54 -3.13 9.05
N ILE A 164 9.35 -3.11 8.44
CA ILE A 164 9.05 -2.26 7.29
C ILE A 164 7.88 -1.36 7.65
N THR A 165 8.03 -0.07 7.44
CA THR A 165 6.94 0.90 7.56
C THR A 165 6.85 1.81 6.35
N ASP A 166 5.65 2.30 6.04
CA ASP A 166 5.48 3.40 5.09
C ASP A 166 5.86 4.76 5.71
N LYS A 167 5.75 5.85 4.93
CA LYS A 167 6.08 7.21 5.39
C LYS A 167 5.21 7.69 6.57
N TYR A 168 4.06 7.04 6.80
CA TYR A 168 3.14 7.33 7.89
C TYR A 168 3.41 6.45 9.12
N GLY A 169 4.40 5.56 9.06
CA GLY A 169 4.74 4.63 10.13
C GLY A 169 3.84 3.39 10.20
N GLN A 170 2.98 3.15 9.21
CA GLN A 170 2.15 1.94 9.16
C GLN A 170 2.99 0.75 8.71
N GLY A 171 2.80 -0.41 9.34
CA GLY A 171 3.52 -1.64 8.98
C GLY A 171 3.17 -2.12 7.57
N VAL A 172 4.17 -2.55 6.82
CA VAL A 172 4.03 -3.02 5.43
C VAL A 172 4.58 -4.45 5.32
N SER A 173 3.87 -5.33 4.61
CA SER A 173 4.34 -6.69 4.34
C SER A 173 5.40 -6.68 3.24
N ARG A 174 6.30 -7.67 3.26
CA ARG A 174 7.30 -7.82 2.20
C ARG A 174 6.69 -8.04 0.81
N SER A 175 5.52 -8.67 0.77
CA SER A 175 4.77 -9.01 -0.44
C SER A 175 3.88 -7.88 -0.96
N ASP A 176 3.74 -6.78 -0.22
CA ASP A 176 2.85 -5.70 -0.62
C ASP A 176 3.41 -4.97 -1.85
N THR A 177 2.54 -4.67 -2.81
CA THR A 177 2.90 -3.80 -3.93
C THR A 177 3.14 -2.39 -3.42
N LEU A 178 4.32 -1.84 -3.70
CA LEU A 178 4.70 -0.52 -3.20
C LEU A 178 3.98 0.59 -3.95
N ASN A 179 3.31 1.45 -3.19
CA ASN A 179 2.68 2.66 -3.67
C ASN A 179 3.61 3.86 -3.43
N ILE A 180 3.96 4.59 -4.49
CA ILE A 180 4.79 5.80 -4.40
C ILE A 180 4.15 6.91 -3.54
N CYS A 181 2.82 6.94 -3.41
CA CYS A 181 2.12 7.88 -2.53
C CYS A 181 2.39 7.63 -1.04
N LYS A 182 2.81 6.41 -0.68
CA LYS A 182 3.20 6.02 0.68
C LYS A 182 4.71 5.99 0.88
N ALA A 183 5.48 6.32 -0.16
CA ALA A 183 6.94 6.40 -0.12
C ALA A 183 7.43 7.75 0.48
N PRO A 184 8.67 7.81 0.99
CA PRO A 184 9.60 6.70 1.13
C PRO A 184 9.19 5.75 2.25
N TYR A 185 9.48 4.47 2.06
CA TYR A 185 9.32 3.43 3.06
C TYR A 185 10.60 3.33 3.89
N LYS A 186 10.46 2.93 5.14
CA LYS A 186 11.57 2.70 6.06
C LYS A 186 11.74 1.20 6.32
N LEU A 187 12.94 0.69 6.03
CA LEU A 187 13.36 -0.68 6.22
C LEU A 187 14.39 -0.73 7.34
N SER A 188 14.01 -1.21 8.52
CA SER A 188 14.90 -1.37 9.68
C SER A 188 15.35 -2.83 9.79
N ILE A 189 16.66 -3.06 9.75
CA ILE A 189 17.28 -4.38 9.94
C ILE A 189 18.08 -4.34 11.23
N ALA A 190 17.85 -5.31 12.11
CA ALA A 190 18.55 -5.40 13.39
C ALA A 190 19.08 -6.81 13.62
N THR A 191 20.26 -6.92 14.22
CA THR A 191 20.86 -8.19 14.63
C THR A 191 21.36 -8.12 16.07
N THR A 192 21.35 -9.25 16.76
CA THR A 192 22.02 -9.40 18.08
C THR A 192 23.47 -9.80 17.90
N ASP A 193 24.23 -9.79 19.00
CA ASP A 193 25.49 -10.54 19.06
C ASP A 193 25.22 -12.03 18.77
N GLY A 194 26.18 -12.67 18.10
CA GLY A 194 26.01 -14.03 17.63
C GLY A 194 27.29 -14.65 17.10
N SER A 195 27.21 -15.94 16.78
CA SER A 195 28.31 -16.69 16.19
C SER A 195 27.81 -17.84 15.36
N LEU A 196 28.62 -18.24 14.37
CA LEU A 196 28.49 -19.48 13.63
C LEU A 196 29.75 -20.29 13.88
N THR A 197 29.61 -21.50 14.45
CA THR A 197 30.72 -22.33 14.89
C THR A 197 30.58 -23.74 14.34
N THR A 198 31.62 -24.20 13.65
CA THR A 198 31.80 -25.61 13.26
C THR A 198 32.56 -26.37 14.35
N ARG A 199 32.33 -27.68 14.42
CA ARG A 199 33.01 -28.57 15.38
C ARG A 199 34.52 -28.69 15.12
N TYR A 200 34.91 -28.58 13.86
CA TYR A 200 36.28 -28.70 13.36
C TYR A 200 36.62 -27.47 12.52
N GLY A 201 37.90 -27.25 12.23
CA GLY A 201 38.38 -26.12 11.44
C GLY A 201 39.30 -25.17 12.21
N VAL A 202 40.18 -24.48 11.48
CA VAL A 202 41.00 -23.39 12.03
C VAL A 202 41.07 -22.27 10.99
N PRO A 203 40.32 -21.15 11.19
CA PRO A 203 39.38 -20.90 12.28
C PRO A 203 38.05 -21.68 12.15
N ASN A 204 37.46 -22.15 13.24
CA ASN A 204 36.15 -22.83 13.22
C ASN A 204 34.95 -21.92 13.55
N THR A 205 35.16 -20.61 13.69
CA THR A 205 34.12 -19.69 14.18
C THR A 205 34.15 -18.37 13.44
N SER A 206 32.96 -17.89 13.08
CA SER A 206 32.70 -16.50 12.69
C SER A 206 31.81 -15.84 13.74
N THR A 207 32.13 -14.60 14.11
CA THR A 207 31.38 -13.83 15.12
C THR A 207 30.70 -12.62 14.51
N PHE A 208 29.54 -12.30 15.05
CA PHE A 208 28.71 -11.16 14.65
C PHE A 208 28.41 -10.31 15.88
N THR A 209 28.47 -9.01 15.69
CA THR A 209 28.14 -8.02 16.72
C THR A 209 26.73 -7.50 16.52
N GLY A 210 26.04 -7.15 17.60
CA GLY A 210 24.73 -6.52 17.54
C GLY A 210 24.79 -5.17 16.83
N GLY A 211 23.73 -4.83 16.12
CA GLY A 211 23.62 -3.58 15.36
C GLY A 211 22.27 -3.40 14.69
N GLU A 212 21.99 -2.17 14.29
CA GLU A 212 20.77 -1.78 13.59
C GLU A 212 21.10 -0.81 12.45
N VAL A 213 20.38 -0.92 11.34
CA VAL A 213 20.46 0.00 10.20
C VAL A 213 19.06 0.31 9.68
N GLU A 214 18.86 1.54 9.23
CA GLU A 214 17.64 1.97 8.55
C GLU A 214 17.93 2.35 7.10
N TYR A 215 17.18 1.78 6.16
CA TYR A 215 17.19 2.19 4.75
C TYR A 215 15.88 2.87 4.39
N TYR A 216 15.97 3.96 3.64
CA TYR A 216 14.81 4.63 3.05
C TYR A 216 14.67 4.20 1.60
N ILE A 217 13.56 3.56 1.25
CA ILE A 217 13.33 2.94 -0.07
C ILE A 217 12.14 3.61 -0.75
N THR A 218 12.23 3.86 -2.05
CA THR A 218 11.10 4.30 -2.88
C THR A 218 10.93 3.37 -4.08
N PRO A 219 9.70 3.00 -4.50
CA PRO A 219 9.50 2.24 -5.72
C PRO A 219 10.00 3.00 -6.94
N LYS A 220 10.30 2.26 -8.02
CA LYS A 220 10.63 2.87 -9.32
C LYS A 220 9.47 3.74 -9.78
N SER A 221 9.78 4.99 -10.13
CA SER A 221 8.76 5.98 -10.41
C SER A 221 7.79 5.57 -11.54
N THR A 222 6.50 5.57 -11.22
CA THR A 222 5.41 5.76 -12.17
C THR A 222 4.71 7.04 -11.78
N VAL A 223 4.36 7.87 -12.75
CA VAL A 223 3.63 9.11 -12.48
C VAL A 223 2.25 8.75 -11.93
N VAL A 224 1.95 9.20 -10.71
CA VAL A 224 0.65 9.00 -10.08
C VAL A 224 0.16 10.29 -9.43
N ILE A 225 -1.12 10.32 -9.11
CA ILE A 225 -1.73 11.41 -8.36
C ILE A 225 -2.09 10.90 -6.99
N CYS A 226 -1.42 11.44 -5.97
CA CYS A 226 -1.56 10.95 -4.60
C CYS A 226 -2.66 11.65 -3.84
N PHE A 227 -2.85 12.94 -4.12
CA PHE A 227 -3.84 13.75 -3.44
C PHE A 227 -4.62 14.62 -4.41
N ALA A 228 -5.87 14.87 -4.05
CA ALA A 228 -6.68 15.94 -4.61
C ALA A 228 -7.01 16.93 -3.48
N ARG A 229 -6.49 18.13 -3.60
CA ARG A 229 -6.46 19.15 -2.56
C ARG A 229 -7.50 20.23 -2.85
N PRO A 230 -8.67 20.23 -2.18
CA PRO A 230 -9.58 21.36 -2.23
C PRO A 230 -8.94 22.57 -1.53
N ASN A 231 -9.66 23.69 -1.43
CA ASN A 231 -9.19 24.81 -0.62
C ASN A 231 -9.08 24.42 0.87
N MET A 232 -7.88 24.62 1.43
CA MET A 232 -7.50 24.24 2.80
C MET A 232 -7.38 25.42 3.76
N ALA A 233 -7.81 26.63 3.37
CA ALA A 233 -7.62 27.81 4.21
C ALA A 233 -8.39 27.70 5.55
N GLN A 234 -7.91 28.44 6.55
CA GLN A 234 -8.50 28.54 7.88
C GLN A 234 -8.66 27.20 8.62
N ARG A 235 -7.73 26.25 8.43
CA ARG A 235 -7.75 24.94 9.10
C ARG A 235 -9.05 24.15 8.86
N SER A 236 -9.66 24.32 7.68
CA SER A 236 -10.93 23.70 7.27
C SER A 236 -10.89 22.17 7.11
N GLY A 237 -9.87 21.51 7.63
CA GLY A 237 -9.75 20.05 7.69
C GLY A 237 -8.82 19.58 8.80
N GLU A 238 -8.66 20.38 9.85
CA GLU A 238 -7.90 20.01 11.05
C GLU A 238 -8.83 19.84 12.26
N GLY A 239 -8.34 19.17 13.31
CA GLY A 239 -9.07 19.00 14.56
C GLY A 239 -10.44 18.36 14.34
N ILE A 240 -11.51 19.05 14.78
CA ILE A 240 -12.89 18.54 14.65
C ILE A 240 -13.39 18.45 13.21
N PHE A 241 -12.71 19.08 12.25
CA PHE A 241 -13.05 19.02 10.82
C PHE A 241 -12.28 17.92 10.08
N ALA A 242 -11.23 17.34 10.69
CA ALA A 242 -10.37 16.37 10.03
C ALA A 242 -11.10 15.06 9.74
N GLY A 243 -11.00 14.57 8.51
CA GLY A 243 -11.53 13.26 8.12
C GLY A 243 -10.72 12.08 8.65
N PRO A 244 -11.18 10.84 8.42
CA PRO A 244 -10.39 9.65 8.67
C PRO A 244 -9.06 9.67 7.90
N VAL A 245 -7.97 9.18 8.50
CA VAL A 245 -6.62 9.23 7.92
C VAL A 245 -6.48 8.42 6.62
N GLU A 246 -7.39 7.49 6.38
CA GLU A 246 -7.45 6.69 5.15
C GLU A 246 -8.01 7.48 3.96
N ILE A 247 -8.67 8.61 4.21
CA ILE A 247 -9.39 9.41 3.22
C ILE A 247 -8.85 10.84 3.16
N TRP A 248 -8.40 11.38 4.29
CA TRP A 248 -8.00 12.78 4.45
C TRP A 248 -6.65 12.94 5.14
N ASP A 249 -5.79 13.76 4.53
CA ASP A 249 -4.55 14.26 5.10
C ASP A 249 -4.69 15.77 5.32
N SER A 250 -4.47 16.25 6.54
CA SER A 250 -4.68 17.66 6.90
C SER A 250 -3.77 18.64 6.17
N ASP A 251 -2.61 18.18 5.69
CA ASP A 251 -1.67 19.02 4.94
C ASP A 251 -1.89 18.89 3.42
N LYS A 252 -2.28 17.69 2.97
CA LYS A 252 -2.32 17.32 1.55
C LYS A 252 -3.70 17.24 0.91
N GLY A 253 -4.77 17.09 1.68
CA GLY A 253 -6.15 16.97 1.19
C GLY A 253 -6.61 15.51 1.06
N PHE A 254 -7.48 15.22 0.08
CA PHE A 254 -8.04 13.88 -0.09
C PHE A 254 -7.02 12.93 -0.70
N LEU A 255 -6.87 11.74 -0.11
CA LEU A 255 -6.10 10.65 -0.71
C LEU A 255 -6.85 10.10 -1.92
N THR A 256 -6.12 9.81 -3.00
CA THR A 256 -6.68 9.04 -4.13
C THR A 256 -7.07 7.65 -3.65
N GLN A 257 -8.35 7.32 -3.74
CA GLN A 257 -8.91 6.08 -3.22
C GLN A 257 -8.77 4.90 -4.19
N SER A 258 -8.78 5.16 -5.50
CA SER A 258 -8.54 4.13 -6.52
C SER A 258 -8.03 4.71 -7.83
N PHE A 259 -7.12 3.98 -8.47
CA PHE A 259 -6.64 4.26 -9.83
C PHE A 259 -7.42 3.47 -10.90
N LEU A 260 -8.27 2.53 -10.48
CA LEU A 260 -9.07 1.70 -11.38
C LEU A 260 -10.29 2.48 -11.87
N SER A 261 -10.49 2.50 -13.19
CA SER A 261 -11.60 3.24 -13.81
C SER A 261 -12.97 2.85 -13.28
N SER A 262 -13.19 1.57 -12.98
CA SER A 262 -14.44 1.05 -12.39
C SER A 262 -14.73 1.55 -10.97
N GLN A 263 -13.77 2.22 -10.32
CA GLN A 263 -13.86 2.66 -8.93
C GLN A 263 -13.67 4.18 -8.76
N TYR A 264 -13.66 4.96 -9.83
CA TYR A 264 -13.49 6.42 -9.76
C TYR A 264 -14.55 7.14 -8.94
N LYS A 265 -15.74 6.54 -8.75
CA LYS A 265 -16.76 7.03 -7.80
C LYS A 265 -16.32 7.11 -6.34
N ARG A 266 -15.18 6.51 -5.98
CA ARG A 266 -14.59 6.60 -4.63
C ARG A 266 -13.68 7.81 -4.47
N ASN A 267 -13.24 8.42 -5.56
CA ASN A 267 -12.32 9.56 -5.51
C ASN A 267 -13.10 10.87 -5.36
N PHE A 268 -12.49 11.83 -4.69
CA PHE A 268 -12.98 13.21 -4.66
C PHE A 268 -12.80 13.87 -6.04
N PRO A 269 -13.72 14.74 -6.48
CA PRO A 269 -14.99 15.08 -5.86
C PRO A 269 -16.18 14.22 -6.34
N THR A 270 -17.21 14.10 -5.50
CA THR A 270 -18.54 13.58 -5.88
C THR A 270 -19.60 14.67 -6.01
N THR A 271 -19.31 15.88 -5.52
CA THR A 271 -20.16 17.07 -5.64
C THR A 271 -19.41 18.15 -6.42
N GLY A 272 -20.12 19.00 -7.16
CA GLY A 272 -19.49 20.09 -7.90
C GLY A 272 -20.38 21.33 -7.98
N ALA A 273 -19.78 22.46 -8.33
CA ALA A 273 -20.45 23.71 -8.63
C ALA A 273 -19.54 24.56 -9.53
N ASP A 274 -20.14 25.55 -10.21
CA ASP A 274 -19.38 26.50 -11.03
C ASP A 274 -18.40 27.30 -10.17
N GLY A 275 -17.12 27.30 -10.57
CA GLY A 275 -16.05 28.04 -9.91
C GLY A 275 -15.35 27.30 -8.77
N LEU A 276 -15.76 26.07 -8.44
CA LEU A 276 -15.00 25.22 -7.53
C LEU A 276 -13.72 24.72 -8.19
N TYR A 277 -12.65 24.60 -7.42
CA TYR A 277 -11.35 24.14 -7.90
C TYR A 277 -10.62 23.31 -6.86
N PHE A 278 -9.73 22.44 -7.32
CA PHE A 278 -8.84 21.66 -6.47
C PHE A 278 -7.51 21.44 -7.18
N ASP A 279 -6.46 21.23 -6.40
CA ASP A 279 -5.11 21.00 -6.91
C ASP A 279 -4.80 19.50 -6.82
N LEU A 280 -4.40 18.88 -7.92
CA LEU A 280 -3.89 17.52 -7.91
C LEU A 280 -2.41 17.55 -7.51
N GLU A 281 -2.00 16.68 -6.59
CA GLU A 281 -0.59 16.48 -6.24
C GLU A 281 -0.03 15.27 -6.99
N ILE A 282 0.90 15.54 -7.91
CA ILE A 282 1.53 14.58 -8.80
C ILE A 282 2.83 14.11 -8.15
N SER A 283 3.01 12.79 -8.07
CA SER A 283 4.24 12.15 -7.61
C SER A 283 4.86 11.35 -8.75
N GLY A 284 6.20 11.31 -8.76
CA GLY A 284 6.95 10.54 -9.74
C GLY A 284 7.16 11.21 -11.10
N SER A 285 6.92 12.52 -11.20
CA SER A 285 7.27 13.32 -12.38
C SER A 285 8.19 14.48 -12.00
N ASP A 286 9.27 14.65 -12.76
CA ASP A 286 10.16 15.82 -12.68
C ASP A 286 9.83 16.87 -13.74
N GLN A 287 8.83 16.60 -14.59
CA GLN A 287 8.44 17.45 -15.71
C GLN A 287 6.97 17.84 -15.61
N ALA A 288 6.66 19.06 -16.08
CA ALA A 288 5.27 19.50 -16.23
C ALA A 288 4.60 18.69 -17.35
N LEU A 289 3.37 18.22 -17.08
CA LEU A 289 2.57 17.45 -18.03
C LEU A 289 1.58 18.35 -18.77
N THR A 290 1.14 17.90 -19.94
CA THR A 290 0.07 18.56 -20.69
C THR A 290 -1.29 17.96 -20.31
N TRP A 291 -2.29 18.82 -20.10
CA TRP A 291 -3.60 18.44 -19.60
C TRP A 291 -4.73 19.05 -20.45
N PRO A 292 -5.38 18.28 -21.34
CA PRO A 292 -6.54 18.73 -22.10
C PRO A 292 -7.77 18.88 -21.21
N SER A 293 -8.57 19.95 -21.40
CA SER A 293 -9.85 20.10 -20.70
C SER A 293 -10.81 18.96 -21.04
N VAL A 294 -11.68 18.61 -20.08
CA VAL A 294 -12.69 17.56 -20.23
C VAL A 294 -14.08 18.15 -20.01
N THR A 295 -14.98 17.95 -20.98
CA THR A 295 -16.36 18.48 -20.92
C THR A 295 -17.37 17.35 -21.06
N HIS A 296 -18.30 17.27 -20.10
CA HIS A 296 -19.44 16.37 -20.13
C HIS A 296 -20.68 17.07 -19.57
N GLU A 297 -21.83 16.91 -20.22
CA GLU A 297 -23.12 17.37 -19.69
C GLU A 297 -23.17 18.88 -19.31
N GLY A 298 -22.42 19.72 -20.03
CA GLY A 298 -22.33 21.16 -19.76
C GLY A 298 -21.41 21.53 -18.58
N ILE A 299 -20.71 20.56 -17.99
CA ILE A 299 -19.66 20.77 -16.99
C ILE A 299 -18.29 20.59 -17.66
N THR A 300 -17.38 21.52 -17.42
CA THR A 300 -15.99 21.46 -17.94
C THR A 300 -15.00 21.48 -16.79
N ALA A 301 -14.08 20.52 -16.77
CA ALA A 301 -12.88 20.53 -15.96
C ALA A 301 -11.73 21.12 -16.79
N THR A 302 -11.19 22.27 -16.34
CA THR A 302 -10.07 22.96 -16.99
C THR A 302 -8.83 22.92 -16.12
N MET A 303 -7.68 22.63 -16.73
CA MET A 303 -6.40 22.54 -16.03
C MET A 303 -5.61 23.85 -16.16
N SER A 304 -5.03 24.30 -15.05
CA SER A 304 -4.26 25.55 -14.95
C SER A 304 -3.17 25.42 -13.89
N ASN A 305 -2.29 26.43 -13.77
CA ASN A 305 -1.20 26.46 -12.78
C ASN A 305 -0.34 25.18 -12.76
N VAL A 306 -0.04 24.65 -13.95
CA VAL A 306 0.69 23.39 -14.10
C VAL A 306 2.14 23.55 -13.64
N THR A 307 2.58 22.63 -12.78
CA THR A 307 3.98 22.43 -12.40
C THR A 307 4.36 20.96 -12.63
N SER A 308 5.60 20.56 -12.31
CA SER A 308 6.00 19.15 -12.33
C SER A 308 5.29 18.30 -11.28
N THR A 309 4.81 18.92 -10.20
CA THR A 309 4.26 18.24 -9.02
C THR A 309 2.80 18.59 -8.75
N SER A 310 2.18 19.49 -9.51
CA SER A 310 0.79 19.87 -9.29
C SER A 310 0.09 20.46 -10.52
N VAL A 311 -1.23 20.35 -10.55
CA VAL A 311 -2.10 21.02 -11.51
C VAL A 311 -3.42 21.40 -10.85
N ARG A 312 -3.91 22.61 -11.11
CA ARG A 312 -5.23 23.07 -10.66
C ARG A 312 -6.31 22.64 -11.63
N VAL A 313 -7.31 21.94 -11.14
CA VAL A 313 -8.55 21.60 -11.85
C VAL A 313 -9.65 22.57 -11.41
N THR A 314 -10.21 23.30 -12.36
CA THR A 314 -11.38 24.18 -12.12
C THR A 314 -12.61 23.61 -12.81
N LEU A 315 -13.70 23.47 -12.07
CA LEU A 315 -15.01 23.06 -12.59
C LEU A 315 -15.80 24.30 -13.01
N THR A 316 -16.27 24.33 -14.25
CA THR A 316 -17.21 25.34 -14.76
C THR A 316 -18.46 24.66 -15.28
N GLY A 317 -19.62 25.29 -15.13
CA GLY A 317 -20.87 24.66 -15.53
C GLY A 317 -22.12 25.48 -15.25
N PRO A 318 -23.31 24.84 -15.19
CA PRO A 318 -24.58 25.53 -14.98
C PRO A 318 -24.60 26.30 -13.65
N GLN A 319 -25.09 27.53 -13.67
CA GLN A 319 -25.11 28.41 -12.49
C GLN A 319 -26.39 29.22 -12.40
N ALA A 320 -26.83 29.53 -11.18
CA ALA A 320 -28.03 30.31 -10.89
C ALA A 320 -27.74 31.82 -10.69
N LYS A 321 -26.87 32.43 -11.51
CA LYS A 321 -26.50 33.84 -11.36
C LYS A 321 -27.68 34.79 -11.67
N GLY A 322 -27.98 35.69 -10.72
CA GLY A 322 -28.89 36.84 -10.90
C GLY A 322 -30.22 36.72 -10.16
N ARG A 323 -30.89 37.85 -9.90
CA ARG A 323 -32.15 37.92 -9.11
C ARG A 323 -33.33 37.17 -9.75
N TYR A 324 -33.33 37.03 -11.08
CA TYR A 324 -34.44 36.48 -11.84
C TYR A 324 -33.92 35.81 -13.13
N PRO A 325 -33.32 34.62 -13.06
CA PRO A 325 -33.06 33.86 -14.29
C PRO A 325 -34.40 33.61 -14.98
N SER A 326 -34.50 34.06 -16.23
CA SER A 326 -35.72 34.01 -17.04
C SER A 326 -36.02 32.61 -17.60
N SER A 327 -35.13 31.63 -17.37
CA SER A 327 -35.20 30.31 -17.97
C SER A 327 -34.58 29.23 -17.08
N GLN A 328 -34.94 27.98 -17.38
CA GLN A 328 -34.25 26.81 -16.84
C GLN A 328 -32.77 26.85 -17.24
N ILE A 329 -31.90 26.45 -16.31
CA ILE A 329 -30.48 26.25 -16.63
C ILE A 329 -30.27 24.79 -17.05
N THR A 330 -29.20 24.54 -17.80
CA THR A 330 -28.84 23.18 -18.22
C THR A 330 -28.74 22.25 -17.00
N LYS A 331 -29.40 21.10 -17.07
CA LYS A 331 -29.33 20.07 -16.03
C LYS A 331 -28.33 19.01 -16.47
N PRO A 332 -27.20 18.85 -15.77
CA PRO A 332 -26.21 17.86 -16.15
C PRO A 332 -26.77 16.45 -15.87
N ASN A 333 -26.62 15.51 -16.80
CA ASN A 333 -27.01 14.12 -16.57
C ASN A 333 -26.01 13.44 -15.60
N LEU A 334 -26.32 13.44 -14.31
CA LEU A 334 -25.49 12.86 -13.25
C LEU A 334 -26.13 11.59 -12.66
N PRO A 335 -25.33 10.59 -12.21
CA PRO A 335 -23.89 10.63 -12.06
C PRO A 335 -23.10 10.48 -13.36
N HIS A 336 -21.94 11.15 -13.46
CA HIS A 336 -21.06 11.05 -14.64
C HIS A 336 -19.58 11.03 -14.25
N THR A 337 -18.80 10.17 -14.91
CA THR A 337 -17.36 10.01 -14.67
C THR A 337 -16.54 10.97 -15.52
N PHE A 338 -15.59 11.66 -14.88
CA PHE A 338 -14.57 12.48 -15.51
C PHE A 338 -13.22 11.77 -15.40
N VAL A 339 -12.43 11.78 -16.48
CA VAL A 339 -11.07 11.23 -16.50
C VAL A 339 -10.13 12.29 -17.04
N LEU A 340 -9.28 12.82 -16.17
CA LEU A 340 -8.24 13.79 -16.51
C LEU A 340 -6.98 13.01 -16.90
N GLU A 341 -6.46 13.26 -18.10
CA GLU A 341 -5.29 12.57 -18.63
C GLU A 341 -4.08 13.52 -18.69
N GLY A 342 -3.04 13.18 -17.94
CA GLY A 342 -1.77 13.91 -17.96
C GLY A 342 -0.84 13.30 -19.00
N ARG A 343 -0.32 14.14 -19.90
CA ARG A 343 0.44 13.72 -21.08
C ARG A 343 1.87 14.20 -21.05
N ASP A 344 2.81 13.35 -21.48
CA ASP A 344 4.21 13.71 -21.63
C ASP A 344 4.45 14.58 -22.89
N SER A 345 5.71 14.93 -23.15
CA SER A 345 6.10 15.72 -24.32
C SER A 345 5.91 15.02 -25.66
N SER A 346 5.69 13.69 -25.64
CA SER A 346 5.41 12.85 -26.81
C SER A 346 3.92 12.56 -26.98
N ASP A 347 3.06 13.27 -26.23
CA ASP A 347 1.59 13.10 -26.21
C ASP A 347 1.11 11.74 -25.68
N ASN A 348 1.96 10.99 -24.97
CA ASN A 348 1.55 9.75 -24.31
C ASN A 348 0.84 10.06 -23.00
N VAL A 349 -0.26 9.36 -22.73
CA VAL A 349 -0.92 9.44 -21.41
C VAL A 349 -0.09 8.67 -20.39
N VAL A 350 0.54 9.40 -19.46
CA VAL A 350 1.41 8.83 -18.43
C VAL A 350 0.75 8.76 -17.06
N VAL A 351 -0.35 9.49 -16.85
CA VAL A 351 -1.13 9.47 -15.61
C VAL A 351 -2.59 9.78 -15.88
N LYS A 352 -3.49 9.21 -15.06
CA LYS A 352 -4.92 9.51 -15.08
C LYS A 352 -5.43 9.81 -13.68
N TYR A 353 -6.32 10.79 -13.57
CA TYR A 353 -7.15 11.00 -12.39
C TYR A 353 -8.60 10.93 -12.78
N GLY A 354 -9.36 10.04 -12.15
CA GLY A 354 -10.78 9.93 -12.41
C GLY A 354 -11.62 10.12 -11.16
N PHE A 355 -12.77 10.76 -11.33
CA PHE A 355 -13.77 11.00 -10.29
C PHE A 355 -15.18 10.93 -10.90
N GLU A 356 -16.20 10.73 -10.09
CA GLU A 356 -17.60 10.67 -10.54
C GLU A 356 -18.41 11.75 -9.83
N LEU A 357 -18.86 12.77 -10.57
CA LEU A 357 -19.79 13.74 -10.03
C LEU A 357 -21.17 13.11 -9.92
N GLN A 358 -21.74 13.13 -8.72
CA GLN A 358 -23.07 12.64 -8.41
C GLN A 358 -24.09 13.77 -8.27
N LYS A 359 -23.64 14.95 -7.80
CA LYS A 359 -24.50 16.13 -7.59
C LYS A 359 -23.84 17.40 -8.07
N TRP A 360 -24.64 18.29 -8.63
CA TRP A 360 -24.24 19.64 -9.03
C TRP A 360 -25.03 20.69 -8.26
N PHE A 361 -24.34 21.69 -7.74
CA PHE A 361 -24.90 22.80 -7.01
C PHE A 361 -24.85 24.09 -7.84
N ALA A 362 -25.98 24.77 -7.94
CA ALA A 362 -26.12 26.07 -8.55
C ALA A 362 -26.38 27.12 -7.45
N SER A 363 -25.34 27.85 -7.09
CA SER A 363 -25.40 28.95 -6.13
C SER A 363 -26.00 30.21 -6.76
N SER A 364 -26.91 30.88 -6.04
CA SER A 364 -27.47 32.16 -6.48
C SER A 364 -26.60 33.36 -6.11
N LEU A 365 -25.73 33.23 -5.11
CA LEU A 365 -24.96 34.31 -4.47
C LEU A 365 -25.82 35.44 -3.89
N MET A 366 -27.12 35.20 -3.71
CA MET A 366 -28.07 36.20 -3.25
C MET A 366 -28.85 35.69 -2.05
N GLU A 367 -29.00 36.54 -1.05
CA GLU A 367 -29.87 36.30 0.10
C GLU A 367 -31.32 36.68 -0.24
N ASP A 368 -32.26 35.84 0.14
CA ASP A 368 -33.69 36.17 0.13
C ASP A 368 -34.45 35.26 1.12
N VAL A 369 -35.74 35.54 1.30
CA VAL A 369 -36.65 34.71 2.09
C VAL A 369 -36.84 33.32 1.47
N TYR A 370 -37.18 32.34 2.30
CA TYR A 370 -37.28 30.93 1.91
C TYR A 370 -38.14 30.69 0.65
N SER A 371 -39.36 31.24 0.62
CA SER A 371 -40.31 31.02 -0.48
C SER A 371 -39.82 31.49 -1.85
N LYS A 372 -39.01 32.55 -1.88
CA LYS A 372 -38.42 33.05 -3.13
C LYS A 372 -37.22 32.21 -3.57
N GLN A 373 -36.39 31.74 -2.64
CA GLN A 373 -35.27 30.85 -2.93
C GLN A 373 -35.77 29.49 -3.41
N GLU A 374 -36.83 28.97 -2.79
CA GLU A 374 -37.55 27.79 -3.26
C GLU A 374 -38.11 27.98 -4.66
N SER A 375 -38.78 29.11 -4.91
CA SER A 375 -39.28 29.46 -6.25
C SER A 375 -38.16 29.58 -7.27
N LEU A 376 -36.98 30.07 -6.88
CA LEU A 376 -35.79 30.14 -7.73
C LEU A 376 -35.31 28.74 -8.13
N CYS A 377 -35.11 27.83 -7.16
CA CYS A 377 -34.66 26.47 -7.45
C CYS A 377 -35.62 25.76 -8.41
N HIS A 378 -36.92 25.79 -8.13
CA HIS A 378 -37.93 25.20 -9.01
C HIS A 378 -37.92 25.81 -10.41
N ARG A 379 -37.77 27.13 -10.53
CA ARG A 379 -37.72 27.85 -11.82
C ARG A 379 -36.53 27.43 -12.66
N ILE A 380 -35.35 27.31 -12.06
CA ILE A 380 -34.15 26.86 -12.78
C ILE A 380 -34.16 25.34 -13.03
N GLY A 381 -35.13 24.63 -12.45
CA GLY A 381 -35.33 23.19 -12.61
C GLY A 381 -34.50 22.31 -11.67
N TYR A 382 -34.02 22.89 -10.57
CA TYR A 382 -33.29 22.24 -9.50
C TYR A 382 -34.20 22.13 -8.26
N ARG A 383 -33.78 21.41 -7.23
CA ARG A 383 -34.51 21.37 -5.96
C ARG A 383 -33.78 22.15 -4.87
N MET A 384 -34.51 22.46 -3.81
CA MET A 384 -33.91 22.89 -2.55
C MET A 384 -33.02 21.76 -2.02
N PRO A 385 -31.83 22.09 -1.46
CA PRO A 385 -31.00 21.08 -0.84
C PRO A 385 -31.64 20.59 0.45
N HIS A 386 -31.33 19.35 0.81
CA HIS A 386 -31.50 18.86 2.16
C HIS A 386 -30.26 19.16 3.00
N VAL A 387 -30.36 19.10 4.34
CA VAL A 387 -29.22 19.19 5.25
C VAL A 387 -28.11 18.20 4.83
N ARG A 388 -28.49 16.96 4.51
CA ARG A 388 -27.58 15.90 4.03
C ARG A 388 -26.91 16.18 2.68
N ASP A 389 -27.43 17.10 1.87
CA ASP A 389 -26.75 17.50 0.63
C ASP A 389 -25.58 18.43 0.91
N LEU A 390 -25.66 19.20 2.00
CA LEU A 390 -24.67 20.22 2.34
C LEU A 390 -23.65 19.75 3.38
N THR A 391 -24.06 18.95 4.37
CA THR A 391 -23.19 18.60 5.50
C THR A 391 -23.48 17.22 6.10
N ASN A 392 -22.48 16.63 6.75
CA ASN A 392 -22.60 15.42 7.58
C ASN A 392 -22.72 15.71 9.08
N SER A 393 -22.95 16.97 9.46
CA SER A 393 -23.14 17.41 10.84
C SER A 393 -24.24 16.64 11.56
N VAL A 394 -24.01 16.40 12.86
CA VAL A 394 -25.00 15.86 13.79
C VAL A 394 -25.41 16.92 14.79
N CYS A 395 -26.66 16.92 15.22
CA CYS A 395 -27.10 17.78 16.32
C CYS A 395 -26.70 17.19 17.68
N SER A 396 -25.40 17.04 17.91
CA SER A 396 -24.81 16.61 19.18
C SER A 396 -23.41 17.18 19.34
N GLY A 397 -22.86 17.10 20.55
CA GLY A 397 -21.49 17.54 20.82
C GLY A 397 -21.31 19.06 20.68
N ILE A 398 -20.14 19.48 20.22
CA ILE A 398 -19.74 20.89 20.14
C ILE A 398 -20.61 21.62 19.11
N GLY A 399 -21.13 22.79 19.50
CA GLY A 399 -21.95 23.64 18.62
C GLY A 399 -23.35 23.10 18.36
N SER A 400 -23.83 22.15 19.15
CA SER A 400 -25.21 21.65 19.11
C SER A 400 -26.11 22.39 20.10
N GLY A 401 -27.42 22.33 19.87
CA GLY A 401 -28.45 22.97 20.71
C GLY A 401 -29.84 22.72 20.15
N THR A 402 -30.86 23.37 20.74
CA THR A 402 -32.26 23.22 20.31
C THR A 402 -32.50 23.62 18.85
N TYR A 403 -31.69 24.52 18.31
CA TYR A 403 -31.76 25.02 16.94
C TYR A 403 -31.42 23.99 15.85
N CYS A 404 -30.74 22.89 16.18
CA CYS A 404 -30.43 21.83 15.20
C CYS A 404 -31.22 20.54 15.44
N GLN A 405 -32.11 20.52 16.44
CA GLN A 405 -32.74 19.29 16.91
C GLN A 405 -33.64 18.69 15.83
N GLY A 406 -33.36 17.44 15.43
CA GLY A 406 -34.07 16.75 14.36
C GLY A 406 -33.40 16.83 12.99
N ALA A 407 -32.33 17.63 12.85
CA ALA A 407 -31.56 17.68 11.61
C ALA A 407 -30.85 16.35 11.33
N VAL A 408 -30.93 15.90 10.07
CA VAL A 408 -30.27 14.68 9.59
C VAL A 408 -29.24 15.05 8.54
N GLY A 409 -27.96 15.05 8.95
CA GLY A 409 -26.83 15.18 8.04
C GLY A 409 -26.58 13.93 7.21
N ALA A 410 -25.64 14.03 6.29
CA ALA A 410 -25.14 12.91 5.50
C ALA A 410 -24.37 11.87 6.34
N ILE A 411 -24.08 10.74 5.71
CA ILE A 411 -23.32 9.63 6.28
C ILE A 411 -22.03 9.44 5.45
N PRO A 412 -20.86 9.17 6.08
CA PRO A 412 -20.64 9.03 7.52
C PRO A 412 -20.83 10.34 8.28
N SER A 413 -21.53 10.27 9.41
CA SER A 413 -21.83 11.43 10.24
C SER A 413 -20.57 11.94 10.95
N SER A 414 -20.49 13.26 11.16
CA SER A 414 -19.44 13.84 11.99
C SER A 414 -19.74 13.61 13.48
N SER A 415 -18.79 13.97 14.34
CA SER A 415 -18.94 13.87 15.80
C SER A 415 -19.65 15.05 16.45
N ASN A 416 -19.87 16.15 15.70
CA ASN A 416 -20.33 17.44 16.24
C ASN A 416 -21.32 18.11 15.26
N ASN A 417 -21.89 19.25 15.65
CA ASN A 417 -22.64 20.10 14.71
C ASN A 417 -21.71 20.94 13.83
N ARG A 418 -20.79 20.26 13.15
CA ARG A 418 -19.76 20.77 12.24
C ARG A 418 -19.49 19.68 11.22
N TYR A 419 -19.16 20.06 9.98
CA TYR A 419 -18.78 19.05 8.99
C TYR A 419 -17.49 18.35 9.41
N GLN A 420 -17.31 17.13 8.95
CA GLN A 420 -16.03 16.43 8.97
C GLN A 420 -15.68 16.03 7.55
N ARG A 421 -14.39 16.15 7.16
CA ARG A 421 -13.97 15.84 5.79
C ARG A 421 -14.27 14.39 5.43
N GLN A 422 -15.05 14.21 4.37
CA GLN A 422 -15.55 12.94 3.88
C GLN A 422 -15.86 13.06 2.39
N ILE A 423 -15.65 11.99 1.64
CA ILE A 423 -16.04 11.87 0.23
C ILE A 423 -17.47 11.33 0.16
N GLY A 424 -18.34 11.99 -0.59
CA GLY A 424 -19.74 11.55 -0.76
C GLY A 424 -20.69 11.87 0.40
N ALA A 425 -20.28 12.69 1.38
CA ALA A 425 -21.09 13.04 2.56
C ALA A 425 -21.56 14.51 2.59
N GLY A 426 -21.76 15.10 1.40
CA GLY A 426 -22.29 16.45 1.24
C GLY A 426 -21.26 17.46 0.75
N LEU A 427 -21.74 18.61 0.29
CA LEU A 427 -20.91 19.63 -0.37
C LEU A 427 -19.77 20.15 0.54
N LEU A 428 -20.06 20.46 1.80
CA LEU A 428 -19.07 21.02 2.72
C LEU A 428 -18.06 19.98 3.21
N THR A 429 -18.42 18.69 3.22
CA THR A 429 -17.47 17.63 3.64
C THR A 429 -16.38 17.44 2.59
N GLU A 430 -16.70 17.69 1.33
CA GLU A 430 -15.76 17.64 0.21
C GLU A 430 -15.01 18.96 0.04
N TRP A 431 -15.73 20.09 -0.03
CA TRP A 431 -15.11 21.35 -0.43
C TRP A 431 -14.66 22.23 0.74
N GLY A 432 -15.13 21.95 1.95
CA GLY A 432 -14.78 22.68 3.17
C GLY A 432 -15.47 24.01 3.27
N ASN A 433 -14.78 25.01 3.82
CA ASN A 433 -15.29 26.37 3.87
C ASN A 433 -15.49 26.94 2.45
N LEU A 434 -16.76 27.07 2.03
CA LEU A 434 -17.10 27.52 0.68
C LEU A 434 -16.79 29.00 0.42
N HIS A 435 -16.68 29.84 1.47
CA HIS A 435 -16.28 31.25 1.31
C HIS A 435 -14.92 31.42 0.63
N ASN A 436 -14.05 30.42 0.70
CA ASN A 436 -12.74 30.46 0.08
C ASN A 436 -12.79 30.33 -1.46
N TYR A 437 -13.95 29.98 -2.04
CA TYR A 437 -14.19 29.93 -3.48
C TYR A 437 -14.93 31.20 -3.91
N ARG A 438 -14.21 32.33 -3.89
CA ARG A 438 -14.76 33.65 -4.23
C ARG A 438 -15.46 33.64 -5.58
N GLY A 439 -16.71 34.12 -5.62
CA GLY A 439 -17.53 34.16 -6.82
C GLY A 439 -18.27 32.85 -7.16
N ALA A 440 -17.97 31.75 -6.47
CA ALA A 440 -18.75 30.50 -6.52
C ALA A 440 -19.76 30.43 -5.37
N PHE A 441 -19.34 30.85 -4.16
CA PHE A 441 -20.16 30.87 -2.96
C PHE A 441 -19.87 32.10 -2.10
N GLU A 442 -20.92 32.59 -1.43
CA GLU A 442 -20.81 33.62 -0.38
C GLU A 442 -20.80 32.97 1.00
N GLU A 443 -20.21 33.68 1.97
CA GLU A 443 -20.28 33.29 3.38
C GLU A 443 -21.67 33.57 3.94
N GLY A 444 -22.25 32.60 4.63
CA GLY A 444 -23.56 32.79 5.26
C GLY A 444 -24.26 31.47 5.52
N GLU A 445 -25.51 31.57 5.97
CA GLU A 445 -26.41 30.45 6.12
C GLU A 445 -27.08 30.13 4.78
N TYR A 446 -27.22 28.84 4.47
CA TYR A 446 -27.87 28.38 3.25
C TYR A 446 -29.14 27.63 3.60
N TRP A 447 -30.24 27.99 2.95
CA TRP A 447 -31.53 27.35 3.13
C TRP A 447 -31.49 25.86 2.80
N THR A 448 -32.25 25.07 3.58
CA THR A 448 -32.56 23.67 3.28
C THR A 448 -34.07 23.44 3.35
N SER A 449 -34.54 22.35 2.77
CA SER A 449 -35.97 21.97 2.77
C SER A 449 -36.39 21.05 3.91
N ASP A 450 -35.48 20.70 4.82
CA ASP A 450 -35.80 19.84 5.97
C ASP A 450 -36.67 20.63 6.97
N GLU A 451 -37.87 20.11 7.20
CA GLU A 451 -38.87 20.72 8.07
C GLU A 451 -38.55 20.55 9.55
N LEU A 452 -38.86 21.58 10.34
CA LEU A 452 -38.87 21.54 11.79
C LEU A 452 -40.30 21.34 12.30
N HIS A 453 -40.45 20.79 13.52
CA HIS A 453 -41.74 20.75 14.20
C HIS A 453 -42.25 22.13 14.67
N VAL A 454 -41.56 23.21 14.32
CA VAL A 454 -41.88 24.60 14.68
C VAL A 454 -42.39 25.31 13.43
N GLU A 455 -43.54 25.96 13.53
CA GLU A 455 -44.14 26.71 12.41
C GLU A 455 -43.17 27.78 11.87
N ASN A 456 -43.17 27.95 10.55
CA ASN A 456 -42.38 28.94 9.83
C ASN A 456 -40.85 28.83 10.02
N GLN A 457 -40.34 27.68 10.47
CA GLN A 457 -38.90 27.45 10.58
C GLN A 457 -38.46 26.26 9.74
N VAL A 458 -37.29 26.39 9.12
CA VAL A 458 -36.57 25.31 8.43
C VAL A 458 -35.12 25.32 8.87
N PHE A 459 -34.41 24.23 8.57
CA PHE A 459 -32.97 24.18 8.82
C PHE A 459 -32.19 25.02 7.80
N THR A 460 -31.10 25.61 8.27
CA THR A 460 -30.06 26.23 7.46
C THR A 460 -28.71 25.60 7.77
N VAL A 461 -27.76 25.69 6.82
CA VAL A 461 -26.38 25.22 7.02
C VAL A 461 -25.42 26.38 6.79
N TYR A 462 -24.57 26.67 7.78
CA TYR A 462 -23.57 27.75 7.67
C TYR A 462 -22.34 27.29 6.90
N THR A 463 -21.98 27.99 5.81
CA THR A 463 -20.94 27.54 4.85
C THR A 463 -19.51 27.56 5.36
N TRP A 464 -19.23 28.28 6.44
CA TRP A 464 -17.89 28.29 7.02
C TRP A 464 -17.49 26.91 7.57
N HIS A 465 -18.42 26.27 8.28
CA HIS A 465 -18.11 25.12 9.14
C HIS A 465 -19.19 24.05 9.19
N GLY A 466 -20.26 24.20 8.40
CA GLY A 466 -21.31 23.20 8.19
C GLY A 466 -22.22 22.94 9.37
N SER A 467 -22.30 23.84 10.35
CA SER A 467 -23.26 23.70 11.43
C SER A 467 -24.68 23.87 10.91
N VAL A 468 -25.59 23.06 11.43
CA VAL A 468 -27.01 23.21 11.21
C VAL A 468 -27.58 24.19 12.23
N GLN A 469 -28.41 25.11 11.76
CA GLN A 469 -29.18 26.07 12.55
C GLN A 469 -30.65 26.02 12.11
N ASN A 470 -31.55 26.65 12.85
CA ASN A 470 -32.91 26.93 12.40
C ASN A 470 -33.04 28.40 12.01
N SER A 471 -33.89 28.69 11.03
CA SER A 471 -34.11 30.05 10.57
C SER A 471 -35.57 30.29 10.19
N ASP A 472 -36.05 31.51 10.46
CA ASP A 472 -37.43 31.92 10.19
C ASP A 472 -37.63 32.18 8.69
N THR A 473 -38.51 31.41 8.09
CA THR A 473 -38.78 31.39 6.64
C THR A 473 -39.35 32.70 6.08
N THR A 474 -39.89 33.58 6.94
CA THR A 474 -40.63 34.78 6.54
C THR A 474 -39.85 36.07 6.73
N THR A 475 -38.97 36.13 7.73
CA THR A 475 -38.26 37.35 8.12
C THR A 475 -36.75 37.30 7.91
N ARG A 476 -36.15 36.10 7.84
CA ARG A 476 -34.72 35.95 7.59
C ARG A 476 -34.41 35.89 6.10
N LEU A 477 -33.25 36.43 5.73
CA LEU A 477 -32.69 36.33 4.40
C LEU A 477 -31.47 35.43 4.50
N ASN A 478 -31.48 34.32 3.76
CA ASN A 478 -30.34 33.40 3.69
C ASN A 478 -30.04 33.06 2.24
N LEU A 479 -28.84 32.53 2.00
CA LEU A 479 -28.34 32.12 0.70
C LEU A 479 -29.00 30.79 0.25
N ILE A 480 -28.79 30.42 -1.01
CA ILE A 480 -29.22 29.13 -1.54
C ILE A 480 -28.19 28.55 -2.50
N ALA A 481 -28.04 27.23 -2.43
CA ALA A 481 -27.33 26.42 -3.39
C ALA A 481 -28.29 25.33 -3.87
N CYS A 482 -29.02 25.62 -4.95
CA CYS A 482 -29.96 24.66 -5.52
C CYS A 482 -29.19 23.43 -6.02
N VAL A 483 -29.73 22.23 -5.85
CA VAL A 483 -29.01 20.99 -6.14
C VAL A 483 -29.73 20.16 -7.21
N TYR A 484 -28.95 19.45 -8.01
CA TYR A 484 -29.42 18.48 -8.99
C TYR A 484 -28.48 17.26 -9.10
N PRO A 485 -29.01 16.04 -9.29
CA PRO A 485 -30.40 15.67 -8.97
C PRO A 485 -30.76 15.88 -7.49
#